data_AF-A0A1C6SS92-F1
#
_entry.id   AF-A0A1C6SS92-F1
#
_cell.length_a   1.000
_cell.length_b   1.000
_cell.length_c   1.000
_cell.angle_alpha   90.00
_cell.angle_beta   90.00
_cell.angle_gamma   90.00
#
_symmetry.space_group_name_H-M   'P 1'
#
loop_
_entity.id
_entity.type
_entity.pdbx_description
1 polymer ?
#
loop_
_entity_poly.entity_id
_entity_poly.type
_entity_poly.pdbx_seq_one_letter_code
_entity_poly.pdbx_strand_id
1 'polypeptide(L)'
;MTDPVRALRALARVTRRHGPLGLALTVWTLLACRRVRRQLARGGLDAVRLPAPPPGGTDILVRGALRRGGGNCLESALVLQRWFARRRVARTVVIGVSAPGDGFHAHAWLDGDPDPHRHELAEILRRPVPSSWLP
;
A
#
# COMPACT_ATOMS: atom_id res chain seq x y z
N MET A 1 4.38 17.33 -16.33
CA MET A 1 5.56 16.73 -16.98
C MET A 1 6.61 16.44 -15.93
N THR A 2 6.93 15.18 -15.69
CA THR A 2 8.00 14.80 -14.75
C THR A 2 9.34 15.06 -15.44
N ASP A 3 10.22 15.85 -14.83
CA ASP A 3 11.57 16.08 -15.34
C ASP A 3 12.31 14.73 -15.51
N PRO A 4 12.66 14.34 -16.75
CA PRO A 4 13.28 13.06 -17.03
C PRO A 4 14.64 12.90 -16.32
N VAL A 5 15.37 13.99 -16.09
CA VAL A 5 16.66 13.98 -15.40
C VAL A 5 16.48 13.67 -13.92
N ARG A 6 15.45 14.24 -13.29
CA ARG A 6 15.10 13.97 -11.89
C ARG A 6 14.65 12.52 -11.69
N ALA A 7 13.88 11.99 -12.63
CA ALA A 7 13.44 10.59 -12.62
C ALA A 7 14.64 9.64 -12.76
N LEU A 8 15.54 9.88 -13.72
CA LEU A 8 16.76 9.10 -13.92
C LEU A 8 17.68 9.11 -12.69
N ARG A 9 17.88 10.27 -12.05
CA ARG A 9 18.67 10.38 -10.82
C ARG A 9 18.05 9.61 -9.65
N ALA A 10 16.72 9.63 -9.53
CA ALA A 10 16.02 8.87 -8.51
C ALA A 10 16.13 7.36 -8.74
N LEU A 11 15.95 6.90 -9.98
CA LEU A 11 16.14 5.52 -10.39
C LEU A 11 17.58 5.06 -10.09
N ALA A 12 18.59 5.81 -10.54
CA ALA A 12 20.00 5.49 -10.30
C ALA A 12 20.35 5.42 -8.80
N ARG A 13 19.76 6.31 -7.98
CA ARG A 13 19.96 6.29 -6.51
C ARG A 13 19.36 5.04 -5.87
N VAL A 14 18.16 4.62 -6.30
CA VAL A 14 17.52 3.40 -5.80
C VAL A 14 18.31 2.16 -6.23
N THR A 15 18.70 2.08 -7.51
CA THR A 15 19.50 0.96 -8.03
C THR A 15 20.83 0.83 -7.30
N ARG A 16 21.56 1.93 -7.06
CA ARG A 16 22.84 1.89 -6.34
C ARG A 16 22.69 1.44 -4.88
N ARG A 17 21.58 1.80 -4.22
CA ARG A 17 21.39 1.52 -2.79
C ARG A 17 20.75 0.17 -2.49
N HIS A 18 19.91 -0.33 -3.40
CA HIS A 18 19.08 -1.52 -3.16
C HIS A 18 19.15 -2.57 -4.28
N GLY A 19 20.00 -2.35 -5.29
CA GLY A 19 20.13 -3.23 -6.44
C GLY A 19 18.91 -3.22 -7.38
N PRO A 20 18.94 -4.05 -8.43
CA PRO A 20 17.87 -4.14 -9.42
C PRO A 20 16.55 -4.66 -8.83
N LEU A 21 16.60 -5.58 -7.87
CA LEU A 21 15.40 -6.09 -7.19
C LEU A 21 14.71 -4.99 -6.36
N GLY A 22 15.49 -4.15 -5.67
CA GLY A 22 14.94 -3.01 -4.93
C GLY A 22 14.30 -1.97 -5.86
N LEU A 23 14.89 -1.75 -7.04
CA LEU A 23 14.27 -0.92 -8.06
C LEU A 23 12.94 -1.52 -8.56
N ALA A 24 12.93 -2.81 -8.91
CA ALA A 24 11.73 -3.51 -9.35
C ALA A 24 10.61 -3.43 -8.31
N LEU A 25 10.92 -3.61 -7.03
CA LEU A 25 9.96 -3.50 -5.94
C LEU A 25 9.43 -2.07 -5.77
N THR A 26 10.29 -1.07 -5.93
CA THR A 26 9.88 0.35 -5.89
C THR A 26 8.93 0.68 -7.03
N VAL A 27 9.26 0.27 -8.26
CA VAL A 27 8.43 0.47 -9.46
C VAL A 27 7.10 -0.26 -9.30
N TRP A 28 7.12 -1.53 -8.88
CA TRP A 28 5.91 -2.29 -8.59
C TRP A 28 5.03 -1.58 -7.58
N THR A 29 5.59 -1.07 -6.48
CA THR A 29 4.84 -0.38 -5.42
C THR A 29 4.10 0.85 -5.95
N LEU A 30 4.79 1.68 -6.76
CA LEU A 30 4.20 2.88 -7.35
C LEU A 30 3.10 2.54 -8.36
N LEU A 31 3.32 1.52 -9.20
CA LEU A 31 2.32 1.07 -10.17
C LEU A 31 1.11 0.42 -9.48
N ALA A 32 1.35 -0.38 -8.44
CA ALA A 32 0.31 -0.98 -7.62
C ALA A 32 -0.55 0.10 -6.97
N CYS A 33 0.04 1.12 -6.35
CA CYS A 33 -0.68 2.25 -5.76
C CYS A 33 -1.57 2.97 -6.79
N ARG A 34 -1.04 3.26 -7.98
CA ARG A 34 -1.82 3.85 -9.09
C ARG A 34 -2.93 2.92 -9.59
N ARG A 35 -2.75 1.60 -9.53
CA ARG A 35 -3.76 0.62 -9.91
C ARG A 35 -4.87 0.54 -8.86
N VAL A 36 -4.52 0.52 -7.57
CA VAL A 36 -5.48 0.59 -6.46
C VAL A 36 -6.33 1.84 -6.60
N ARG A 37 -5.72 3.02 -6.74
CA ARG A 37 -6.45 4.29 -6.90
C ARG A 37 -7.49 4.22 -8.02
N ARG A 38 -7.07 3.73 -9.20
CA ARG A 38 -7.96 3.60 -10.36
C ARG A 38 -9.05 2.55 -10.16
N GLN A 39 -8.76 1.43 -9.49
CA GLN A 39 -9.74 0.37 -9.22
C GLN A 39 -10.77 0.81 -8.18
N LEU A 40 -10.32 1.46 -7.09
CA LEU A 40 -11.21 2.02 -6.06
C LEU A 40 -12.17 3.04 -6.68
N ALA A 41 -11.67 3.95 -7.51
CA ALA A 41 -12.49 4.96 -8.17
C ALA A 41 -13.53 4.38 -9.15
N ARG A 42 -13.32 3.16 -9.67
CA ARG A 42 -14.20 2.54 -10.68
C ARG A 42 -15.13 1.47 -10.12
N GLY A 43 -14.76 0.78 -9.05
CA GLY A 43 -15.49 -0.38 -8.56
C GLY A 43 -15.31 -0.68 -7.07
N GLY A 44 -14.83 0.30 -6.29
CA GLY A 44 -14.69 0.16 -4.85
C GLY A 44 -13.67 -0.90 -4.41
N LEU A 45 -13.80 -1.34 -3.16
CA LEU A 45 -12.84 -2.22 -2.48
C LEU A 45 -12.76 -3.62 -3.09
N ASP A 46 -13.88 -4.16 -3.54
CA ASP A 46 -13.96 -5.53 -4.05
C ASP A 46 -13.40 -5.66 -5.46
N ALA A 47 -13.29 -4.56 -6.20
CA ALA A 47 -12.64 -4.53 -7.52
C ALA A 47 -11.10 -4.58 -7.45
N VAL A 48 -10.50 -4.42 -6.27
CA VAL A 48 -9.05 -4.32 -6.14
C VAL A 48 -8.38 -5.67 -6.46
N ARG A 49 -7.55 -5.67 -7.50
CA ARG A 49 -6.78 -6.82 -8.00
C ARG A 49 -5.38 -6.33 -8.37
N LEU A 50 -4.37 -6.85 -7.66
CA LEU A 50 -2.97 -6.45 -7.82
C LEU A 50 -2.09 -7.64 -8.24
N PRO A 51 -1.15 -7.43 -9.19
CA PRO A 51 -0.17 -8.46 -9.53
C PRO A 51 0.73 -8.78 -8.33
N ALA A 52 1.34 -9.96 -8.34
CA ALA A 52 2.33 -10.32 -7.33
C ALA A 52 3.50 -9.33 -7.32
N PRO A 53 4.00 -8.90 -6.14
CA PRO A 53 5.24 -8.15 -6.06
C PRO A 53 6.42 -9.04 -6.47
N PRO A 54 7.52 -8.43 -6.95
CA PRO A 54 8.76 -9.16 -7.20
C PRO A 54 9.26 -9.83 -5.91
N PRO A 55 10.00 -10.96 -6.01
CA PRO A 55 10.57 -11.62 -4.85
C PRO A 55 11.67 -10.77 -4.19
N GLY A 56 11.84 -10.95 -2.88
CA GLY A 56 12.85 -10.23 -2.09
C GLY A 56 12.47 -8.77 -1.79
N GLY A 57 13.35 -8.09 -1.05
CA GLY A 57 13.17 -6.70 -0.60
C GLY A 57 12.58 -6.57 0.81
N THR A 58 12.39 -5.33 1.25
CA THR A 58 12.06 -4.99 2.63
C THR A 58 10.80 -4.13 2.73
N ASP A 59 10.09 -4.26 3.84
CA ASP A 59 8.89 -3.48 4.16
C ASP A 59 9.20 -1.97 4.16
N ILE A 60 10.41 -1.61 4.61
CA ILE A 60 10.92 -0.23 4.61
C ILE A 60 10.91 0.36 3.19
N LEU A 61 11.31 -0.43 2.18
CA LEU A 61 11.35 0.04 0.80
C LEU A 61 9.96 0.24 0.23
N VAL A 62 9.03 -0.67 0.50
CA VAL A 62 7.63 -0.57 0.08
C VAL A 62 6.96 0.65 0.74
N ARG A 63 7.06 0.78 2.07
CA ARG A 63 6.51 1.93 2.81
C ARG A 63 7.14 3.24 2.34
N GLY A 64 8.45 3.27 2.08
CA GLY A 64 9.14 4.43 1.54
C GLY A 64 8.67 4.81 0.13
N ALA A 65 8.40 3.83 -0.73
CA ALA A 65 7.86 4.06 -2.06
C ALA A 65 6.41 4.57 -2.01
N LEU A 66 5.56 4.03 -1.13
CA LEU A 66 4.19 4.51 -0.90
C LEU A 66 4.15 5.97 -0.45
N ARG A 67 5.00 6.35 0.52
CA ARG A 67 5.13 7.74 0.98
C ARG A 67 5.49 8.69 -0.16
N ARG A 68 6.43 8.30 -1.03
CA ARG A 68 6.83 9.12 -2.19
C ARG A 68 5.77 9.14 -3.29
N GLY A 69 4.97 8.09 -3.40
CA GLY A 69 3.89 7.97 -4.38
C GLY A 69 2.63 8.76 -4.02
N GLY A 70 2.56 9.33 -2.81
CA GLY A 70 1.38 10.04 -2.32
C GLY A 70 0.17 9.11 -2.18
N GLY A 71 0.40 7.87 -1.76
CA GLY A 71 -0.68 6.93 -1.43
C GLY A 71 -1.37 7.35 -0.15
N ASN A 72 -2.71 7.37 -0.13
CA ASN A 72 -3.45 7.58 1.13
C ASN A 72 -3.41 6.33 2.02
N CYS A 73 -4.00 6.38 3.22
CA CYS A 73 -4.02 5.27 4.18
C CYS A 73 -4.60 3.99 3.56
N LEU A 74 -5.74 4.08 2.88
CA LEU A 74 -6.39 2.93 2.26
C LEU A 74 -5.58 2.33 1.10
N GLU A 75 -5.08 3.17 0.19
CA GLU A 75 -4.24 2.75 -0.92
C GLU A 75 -2.97 2.05 -0.41
N SER A 76 -2.34 2.63 0.61
CA SER A 76 -1.14 2.08 1.24
C SER A 76 -1.41 0.74 1.92
N ALA A 77 -2.49 0.64 2.69
CA ALA A 77 -2.90 -0.60 3.36
C ALA A 77 -3.16 -1.73 2.34
N LEU A 78 -3.84 -1.44 1.23
CA LEU A 78 -4.11 -2.43 0.18
C LEU A 78 -2.84 -2.92 -0.54
N VAL A 79 -1.90 -2.02 -0.83
CA VAL A 79 -0.61 -2.41 -1.43
C VAL A 79 0.22 -3.23 -0.45
N LEU A 80 0.27 -2.82 0.83
CA LEU A 80 0.98 -3.56 1.88
C LEU A 80 0.33 -4.93 2.13
N GLN A 81 -1.00 -5.04 2.08
CA GLN A 81 -1.69 -6.33 2.18
C GLN A 81 -1.22 -7.28 1.07
N ARG A 82 -1.14 -6.80 -0.17
CA ARG A 82 -0.65 -7.61 -1.30
C ARG A 82 0.81 -8.02 -1.12
N TRP A 83 1.63 -7.11 -0.58
CA TRP A 83 3.04 -7.36 -0.25
C TRP A 83 3.19 -8.45 0.81
N PHE A 84 2.46 -8.37 1.92
CA PHE A 84 2.49 -9.37 2.98
C PHE A 84 1.93 -10.73 2.52
N ALA A 85 0.89 -10.73 1.69
CA ALA A 85 0.32 -11.95 1.12
C ALA A 85 1.37 -12.78 0.34
N ARG A 86 2.25 -12.12 -0.44
CA ARG A 86 3.35 -12.81 -1.15
C ARG A 86 4.32 -13.50 -0.21
N ARG A 87 4.45 -12.99 1.01
CA ARG A 87 5.31 -13.50 2.09
C ARG A 87 4.57 -14.47 3.01
N ARG A 88 3.38 -14.93 2.62
CA ARG A 88 2.50 -15.82 3.41
C ARG A 88 2.07 -15.23 4.75
N VAL A 89 2.05 -13.91 4.85
CA VAL A 89 1.54 -13.21 6.04
C VAL A 89 0.16 -12.66 5.69
N ALA A 90 -0.88 -13.29 6.22
CA ALA A 90 -2.26 -12.84 6.04
C ALA A 90 -2.52 -11.63 6.93
N ARG A 91 -2.59 -10.43 6.32
CA ARG A 91 -2.95 -9.20 7.02
C ARG A 91 -4.32 -8.73 6.56
N THR A 92 -5.19 -8.40 7.51
CA THR A 92 -6.52 -7.84 7.23
C THR A 92 -6.40 -6.33 7.09
N VAL A 93 -7.02 -5.74 6.07
CA VAL A 93 -7.19 -4.28 6.01
C VAL A 93 -8.39 -3.94 6.88
N VAL A 94 -8.18 -3.05 7.85
CA VAL A 94 -9.24 -2.54 8.73
C VAL A 94 -9.51 -1.09 8.34
N ILE A 95 -10.78 -0.70 8.29
CA ILE A 95 -11.22 0.67 8.07
C ILE A 95 -12.02 1.09 9.29
N GLY A 96 -11.62 2.22 9.87
CA GLY A 96 -12.28 2.83 11.01
C GLY A 96 -12.61 4.30 10.75
N VAL A 97 -13.61 4.80 11.47
CA VAL A 97 -14.04 6.19 11.42
C VAL A 97 -14.17 6.76 12.83
N SER A 98 -13.93 8.06 12.99
CA SER A 98 -14.26 8.77 14.23
C SER A 98 -15.78 8.97 14.35
N ALA A 99 -16.23 9.39 15.54
CA ALA A 99 -17.63 9.67 15.79
C ALA A 99 -18.21 10.71 14.79
N PRO A 100 -19.50 10.61 14.41
CA PRO A 100 -20.12 11.59 13.52
C PRO A 100 -20.10 13.00 14.13
N GLY A 101 -19.64 14.00 13.36
CA GLY A 101 -19.59 15.40 13.81
C GLY A 101 -18.44 16.18 13.17
N ASP A 102 -18.17 17.38 13.70
CA ASP A 102 -16.97 18.15 13.36
C ASP A 102 -15.73 17.34 13.74
N GLY A 103 -14.85 17.09 12.76
CA GLY A 103 -13.68 16.23 12.96
C GLY A 103 -13.87 14.76 12.52
N PHE A 104 -14.89 14.47 11.69
CA PHE A 104 -14.99 13.17 11.03
C PHE A 104 -13.67 12.82 10.30
N HIS A 105 -13.09 11.67 10.66
CA HIS A 105 -11.86 11.16 10.08
C HIS A 105 -12.02 9.68 9.76
N ALA A 106 -11.71 9.30 8.51
CA ALA A 106 -11.63 7.92 8.10
C ALA A 106 -10.17 7.49 7.98
N HIS A 107 -9.82 6.36 8.60
CA HIS A 107 -8.49 5.78 8.54
C HIS A 107 -8.54 4.32 8.11
N ALA A 108 -7.46 3.86 7.50
CA ALA A 108 -7.31 2.47 7.11
C ALA A 108 -5.90 1.96 7.42
N TRP A 109 -5.82 0.83 8.10
CA TRP A 109 -4.57 0.22 8.56
C TRP A 109 -4.57 -1.28 8.30
N LEU A 110 -3.41 -1.91 8.50
CA LEU A 110 -3.32 -3.37 8.52
C LEU A 110 -3.41 -3.89 9.96
N ASP A 111 -4.12 -4.99 10.13
CA ASP A 111 -4.16 -5.70 11.40
C ASP A 111 -2.73 -6.06 11.85
N GLY A 112 -2.40 -5.68 13.09
CA GLY A 112 -1.10 -5.80 13.71
C GLY A 112 -0.06 -4.75 13.32
N ASP A 113 -0.40 -3.73 12.51
CA ASP A 113 0.41 -2.50 12.46
C ASP A 113 0.16 -1.70 13.76
N PRO A 114 1.21 -1.10 14.37
CA PRO A 114 1.04 -0.16 15.46
C PRO A 114 0.41 1.13 14.89
N ASP A 115 -0.87 1.34 15.20
CA ASP A 115 -1.60 2.54 14.80
C ASP A 115 -2.06 3.28 16.07
N PRO A 116 -1.57 4.52 16.33
CA PRO A 116 -1.91 5.27 17.53
C PRO A 116 -3.38 5.71 17.55
N HIS A 117 -4.00 5.87 16.38
CA HIS A 117 -5.37 6.37 16.26
C HIS A 117 -6.42 5.26 16.32
N ARG A 118 -6.02 3.98 16.26
CA ARG A 118 -6.96 2.84 16.23
C ARG A 118 -7.95 2.82 17.41
N HIS A 119 -7.53 3.31 18.58
CA HIS A 119 -8.35 3.28 19.80
C HIS A 119 -9.46 4.35 19.80
N GLU A 120 -9.34 5.36 18.93
CA GLU A 120 -10.28 6.48 18.80
C GLU A 120 -11.27 6.27 17.65
N LEU A 121 -11.14 5.17 16.90
CA LEU A 121 -11.91 4.88 15.70
C LEU A 121 -12.85 3.70 15.94
N ALA A 122 -14.11 3.85 15.52
CA ALA A 122 -15.03 2.73 15.39
C ALA A 122 -14.71 1.98 14.09
N GLU A 123 -14.38 0.69 14.20
CA GLU A 123 -14.17 -0.17 13.03
C GLU A 123 -15.50 -0.39 12.30
N ILE A 124 -15.52 -0.08 11.00
CA ILE A 124 -16.72 -0.27 10.15
C ILE A 124 -16.53 -1.37 9.11
N LEU A 125 -15.29 -1.74 8.80
CA LEU A 125 -15.01 -2.75 7.79
C LEU A 125 -13.69 -3.47 8.06
N ARG A 126 -13.74 -4.79 7.91
CA ARG A 126 -12.56 -5.67 7.87
C ARG A 126 -12.53 -6.40 6.53
N ARG A 127 -11.48 -6.14 5.73
CA ARG A 127 -11.25 -6.80 4.44
C ARG A 127 -10.12 -7.82 4.58
N PRO A 128 -10.42 -9.12 4.65
CA PRO A 128 -9.38 -10.14 4.71
C PRO A 128 -8.52 -10.12 3.44
N VAL A 129 -7.35 -10.75 3.50
CA VAL A 129 -6.53 -10.97 2.31
C VAL A 129 -7.32 -11.84 1.31
N PRO A 130 -7.43 -11.44 0.03
CA PRO A 130 -8.04 -12.30 -0.98
C PRO A 130 -7.31 -13.65 -1.06
N SER A 131 -8.04 -14.76 -1.08
CA SER A 131 -7.47 -16.10 -1.19
C SER A 131 -6.59 -16.25 -2.43
N SER A 132 -6.95 -15.60 -3.54
CA SER A 132 -6.16 -15.56 -4.79
C SER A 132 -4.81 -14.85 -4.68
N TRP A 133 -4.51 -14.18 -3.56
CA TRP A 133 -3.21 -13.55 -3.32
C TRP A 133 -2.27 -14.41 -2.49
N LEU A 134 -2.80 -15.45 -1.86
CA LEU A 134 -2.04 -16.43 -1.11
C LEU A 134 -1.56 -17.53 -2.08
N PRO A 135 -0.29 -17.94 -2.01
CA PRO A 135 0.26 -19.02 -2.82
C PRO A 135 -0.23 -20.40 -2.37
#